data_AF-A0A1A8WH39-F1
#
_entry.id   AF-A0A1A8WH39-F1
#
_cell.length_a   1.000
_cell.length_b   1.000
_cell.length_c   1.000
_cell.angle_alpha   90.00
_cell.angle_beta   90.00
_cell.angle_gamma   90.00
#
_symmetry.space_group_name_H-M   'P 1'
#
loop_
_entity.id
_entity.type
_entity.pdbx_description
1 polymer ?
#
loop_
_entity_poly.entity_id
_entity_poly.type
_entity_poly.pdbx_seq_one_letter_code
_entity_poly.pdbx_strand_id
1 'polypeptide(L)'
;EVDEQRDCGSCYSISSVYILEKRFEIMSWKKYKKKINIPKLSYQSVISCSPYNQGCDGGFPFLVGKHMYEFGILSESLMKYENNDTVKCKMNIGTYNSSYFYGYYKNKTDDIFYASNYNYINGCYECSNEYDMMNEILMNGPIVAAINATPQLLNLYNLNDKNIVYDTVTNENQVCDVPNEGFNGWQQTNHAIAIVGWGEQTDENNKLVKYWIIRNTWGNKWGYKGYLKFQRGINLAGIESQAVFIDPDFSRGRPKELLAKQQA
;
A
#
# COMPACT_ATOMS: atom_id res chain seq x y z
N GLU A 1 -14.50 3.37 -2.88
CA GLU A 1 -14.07 4.40 -3.84
C GLU A 1 -12.57 4.26 -4.07
N VAL A 2 -12.08 4.62 -5.26
CA VAL A 2 -10.65 4.58 -5.61
C VAL A 2 -10.12 6.00 -5.62
N ASP A 3 -9.08 6.25 -4.83
CA ASP A 3 -8.47 7.58 -4.68
C ASP A 3 -7.61 7.96 -5.89
N GLU A 4 -7.39 9.26 -6.05
CA GLU A 4 -6.67 9.83 -7.20
C GLU A 4 -5.45 10.62 -6.71
N GLN A 5 -4.24 10.16 -7.05
CA GLN A 5 -2.98 10.78 -6.65
C GLN A 5 -2.66 12.07 -7.43
N ARG A 6 -3.28 12.24 -8.61
CA ARG A 6 -3.02 13.33 -9.56
C ARG A 6 -1.53 13.43 -9.91
N ASP A 7 -0.98 14.64 -9.96
CA ASP A 7 0.38 14.90 -10.41
C ASP A 7 1.45 14.63 -9.33
N CYS A 8 1.04 14.30 -8.11
CA CYS A 8 1.96 13.97 -7.03
C CYS A 8 2.33 12.49 -7.09
N GLY A 9 3.63 12.17 -7.07
CA GLY A 9 4.20 10.81 -7.02
C GLY A 9 3.97 10.11 -5.66
N SER A 10 2.72 10.05 -5.21
CA SER A 10 2.30 9.63 -3.87
C SER A 10 1.65 8.25 -3.82
N CYS A 11 1.80 7.44 -4.88
CA CYS A 11 1.29 6.08 -4.96
C CYS A 11 1.73 5.22 -3.77
N TYR A 12 2.97 5.38 -3.32
CA TYR A 12 3.54 4.69 -2.15
C TYR A 12 2.77 5.00 -0.86
N SER A 13 2.31 6.26 -0.68
CA SER A 13 1.52 6.67 0.47
C SER A 13 0.09 6.14 0.36
N ILE A 14 -0.60 6.45 -0.75
CA ILE A 14 -2.02 6.11 -0.91
C ILE A 14 -2.24 4.59 -0.81
N SER A 15 -1.42 3.80 -1.51
CA SER A 15 -1.55 2.34 -1.51
C SER A 15 -1.30 1.73 -0.13
N SER A 16 -0.25 2.17 0.57
CA SER A 16 0.10 1.67 1.90
C SER A 16 -0.93 2.03 2.97
N VAL A 17 -1.42 3.27 2.97
CA VAL A 17 -2.41 3.74 3.93
C VAL A 17 -3.76 3.05 3.71
N TYR A 18 -4.17 2.86 2.45
CA TYR A 18 -5.37 2.10 2.12
C TYR A 18 -5.31 0.67 2.68
N ILE A 19 -4.15 0.01 2.62
CA ILE A 19 -3.99 -1.33 3.17
C ILE A 19 -4.14 -1.33 4.68
N LEU A 20 -3.51 -0.39 5.39
CA LEU A 20 -3.67 -0.26 6.83
C LEU A 20 -5.15 -0.08 7.22
N GLU A 21 -5.88 0.79 6.53
CA GLU A 21 -7.33 0.99 6.73
C GLU A 21 -8.11 -0.32 6.60
N LYS A 22 -7.88 -1.06 5.50
CA LYS A 22 -8.62 -2.30 5.24
C LYS A 22 -8.23 -3.41 6.19
N ARG A 23 -6.96 -3.48 6.59
CA ARG A 23 -6.50 -4.44 7.60
C ARG A 23 -7.08 -4.14 8.98
N PHE A 24 -7.27 -2.88 9.36
CA PHE A 24 -8.03 -2.56 10.57
C PHE A 24 -9.46 -3.15 10.50
N GLU A 25 -10.17 -2.96 9.39
CA GLU A 25 -11.53 -3.50 9.21
C GLU A 25 -11.55 -5.03 9.28
N ILE A 26 -10.63 -5.70 8.56
CA ILE A 26 -10.56 -7.17 8.46
C ILE A 26 -10.14 -7.79 9.80
N MET A 27 -9.05 -7.30 10.39
CA MET A 27 -8.47 -7.89 11.60
C MET A 27 -9.29 -7.57 12.84
N SER A 28 -9.99 -6.43 12.90
CA SER A 28 -10.93 -6.16 13.99
C SER A 28 -12.05 -7.19 14.02
N TRP A 29 -12.60 -7.55 12.86
CA TRP A 29 -13.59 -8.62 12.75
C TRP A 29 -13.01 -9.98 13.15
N LYS A 30 -11.81 -10.32 12.65
CA LYS A 30 -11.13 -11.59 12.95
C LYS A 30 -10.88 -11.77 14.46
N LYS A 31 -10.34 -10.73 15.12
CA LYS A 31 -9.89 -10.77 16.51
C LYS A 31 -11.01 -10.53 17.53
N TYR A 32 -11.93 -9.63 17.24
CA TYR A 32 -12.94 -9.18 18.22
C TYR A 32 -14.38 -9.49 17.81
N LYS A 33 -14.62 -10.09 16.64
CA LYS A 33 -15.96 -10.33 16.06
C LYS A 33 -16.81 -9.05 15.98
N LYS A 34 -16.14 -7.91 15.85
CA LYS A 34 -16.74 -6.58 15.76
C LYS A 34 -16.08 -5.81 14.65
N LYS A 35 -16.88 -5.14 13.83
CA LYS A 35 -16.38 -4.23 12.81
C LYS A 35 -16.09 -2.88 13.47
N ILE A 36 -14.81 -2.49 13.48
CA ILE A 36 -14.45 -1.13 13.87
C ILE A 36 -14.49 -0.26 12.62
N ASN A 37 -15.31 0.78 12.65
CA ASN A 37 -15.29 1.79 11.60
C ASN A 37 -14.14 2.75 11.87
N ILE A 38 -13.07 2.61 11.09
CA ILE A 38 -11.94 3.52 11.09
C ILE A 38 -12.29 4.68 10.14
N PRO A 39 -12.04 5.96 10.53
CA PRO A 39 -12.17 7.07 9.59
C PRO A 39 -11.16 6.91 8.44
N LYS A 40 -11.38 7.60 7.33
CA LYS A 40 -10.35 7.70 6.28
C LYS A 40 -9.07 8.26 6.91
N LEU A 41 -7.95 7.63 6.62
CA LEU A 41 -6.61 7.98 7.07
C LEU A 41 -5.95 8.92 6.05
N SER A 42 -5.11 9.81 6.56
CA SER A 42 -4.51 10.90 5.79
C SER A 42 -3.30 10.42 4.99
N TYR A 43 -3.44 10.33 3.67
CA TYR A 43 -2.30 10.08 2.78
C TYR A 43 -1.26 11.21 2.85
N GLN A 44 -1.73 12.44 3.05
CA GLN A 44 -0.88 13.63 3.14
C GLN A 44 0.00 13.62 4.38
N SER A 45 -0.42 12.96 5.47
CA SER A 45 0.39 12.86 6.68
C SER A 45 1.70 12.13 6.41
N VAL A 46 1.67 11.05 5.62
CA VAL A 46 2.91 10.38 5.21
C VAL A 46 3.75 11.29 4.33
N ILE A 47 3.15 11.95 3.32
CA ILE A 47 3.85 12.81 2.36
C ILE A 47 4.56 13.98 3.06
N SER A 48 3.86 14.68 3.95
CA SER A 48 4.37 15.90 4.56
C SER A 48 5.16 15.68 5.85
N CYS A 49 4.89 14.59 6.59
CA CYS A 49 5.49 14.39 7.93
C CYS A 49 6.56 13.31 7.99
N SER A 50 6.61 12.38 7.04
CA SER A 50 7.58 11.29 7.14
C SER A 50 8.99 11.77 6.79
N PRO A 51 9.99 11.53 7.64
CA PRO A 51 11.38 11.74 7.28
C PRO A 51 11.93 10.64 6.35
N TYR A 52 11.11 9.64 5.97
CA TYR A 52 11.53 8.45 5.21
C TYR A 52 11.05 8.43 3.76
N ASN A 53 10.63 9.58 3.22
CA ASN A 53 10.23 9.71 1.82
C ASN A 53 10.68 11.06 1.23
N GLN A 54 10.34 11.27 -0.04
CA GLN A 54 10.67 12.47 -0.81
C GLN A 54 9.39 13.21 -1.22
N GLY A 55 8.34 13.19 -0.39
CA GLY A 55 7.10 13.90 -0.69
C GLY A 55 6.44 13.41 -1.99
N CYS A 56 6.20 14.31 -2.94
CA CYS A 56 5.69 13.99 -4.26
C CYS A 56 6.74 13.44 -5.24
N ASP A 57 8.03 13.46 -4.90
CA ASP A 57 9.10 12.85 -5.72
C ASP A 57 9.25 11.34 -5.49
N GLY A 58 8.50 10.79 -4.54
CA GLY A 58 8.38 9.34 -4.34
C GLY A 58 8.68 8.86 -2.93
N GLY A 59 8.65 7.54 -2.77
CA GLY A 59 8.87 6.87 -1.50
C GLY A 59 8.67 5.37 -1.60
N PHE A 60 8.99 4.66 -0.52
CA PHE A 60 8.95 3.20 -0.47
C PHE A 60 7.87 2.72 0.50
N PRO A 61 6.97 1.79 0.10
CA PRO A 61 5.91 1.30 0.99
C PRO A 61 6.41 0.68 2.30
N PHE A 62 7.57 0.01 2.27
CA PHE A 62 8.23 -0.49 3.49
C PHE A 62 8.50 0.64 4.51
N LEU A 63 8.99 1.79 4.03
CA LEU A 63 9.27 2.95 4.87
C LEU A 63 7.99 3.69 5.31
N VAL A 64 6.89 3.56 4.57
CA VAL A 64 5.57 3.98 5.05
C VAL A 64 5.12 3.13 6.22
N GLY A 65 5.32 1.80 6.14
CA GLY A 65 5.11 0.89 7.28
C GLY A 65 5.93 1.31 8.51
N LYS A 66 7.21 1.63 8.30
CA LYS A 66 8.08 2.18 9.37
C LYS A 66 7.53 3.46 9.97
N HIS A 67 7.12 4.42 9.14
CA HIS A 67 6.51 5.67 9.61
C HIS A 67 5.26 5.41 10.45
N MET A 68 4.36 4.53 10.00
CA MET A 68 3.15 4.15 10.74
C MET A 68 3.46 3.42 12.04
N TYR A 69 4.56 2.66 12.10
CA TYR A 69 5.01 1.99 13.31
C TYR A 69 5.59 2.98 14.33
N GLU A 70 6.43 3.92 13.90
CA GLU A 70 7.14 4.81 14.82
C GLU A 70 6.31 6.05 15.21
N PHE A 71 5.70 6.72 14.23
CA PHE A 71 5.00 7.99 14.40
C PHE A 71 3.48 7.86 14.28
N GLY A 72 3.00 6.83 13.57
CA GLY A 72 1.59 6.64 13.26
C GLY A 72 1.13 7.48 12.07
N ILE A 73 -0.17 7.65 11.94
CA ILE A 73 -0.80 8.44 10.87
C ILE A 73 -2.07 9.10 11.37
N LEU A 74 -2.39 10.29 10.87
CA LEU A 74 -3.61 11.01 11.23
C LEU A 74 -4.81 10.52 10.41
N SER A 75 -6.01 10.86 10.87
CA SER A 75 -7.19 10.82 10.00
C SER A 75 -7.16 11.95 8.96
N GLU A 76 -7.80 11.71 7.82
CA GLU A 76 -8.00 12.67 6.72
C GLU A 76 -8.65 13.97 7.21
N SER A 77 -9.49 13.90 8.25
CA SER A 77 -10.16 15.08 8.82
C SER A 77 -9.19 16.10 9.45
N LEU A 78 -8.04 15.64 9.93
CA LEU A 78 -7.01 16.50 10.55
C LEU A 78 -6.03 17.03 9.51
N MET A 79 -5.79 16.25 8.45
CA MET A 79 -4.84 16.56 7.40
C MET A 79 -5.38 16.02 6.08
N LYS A 80 -5.98 16.90 5.30
CA LYS A 80 -6.59 16.55 4.02
C LYS A 80 -5.53 16.30 2.96
N TYR A 81 -5.85 15.43 2.01
CA TYR A 81 -5.03 15.22 0.83
C TYR A 81 -5.12 16.40 -0.14
N GLU A 82 -3.98 17.05 -0.38
CA GLU A 82 -3.87 18.19 -1.30
C GLU A 82 -2.91 17.90 -2.47
N ASN A 83 -2.40 16.67 -2.57
CA ASN A 83 -1.57 16.20 -3.69
C ASN A 83 -0.38 17.12 -4.02
N ASN A 84 0.27 17.69 -3.00
CA ASN A 84 1.44 18.55 -3.16
C ASN A 84 2.30 18.59 -1.88
N ASP A 85 3.54 19.09 -2.00
CA ASP A 85 4.51 19.20 -0.90
C ASP A 85 4.42 20.50 -0.08
N THR A 86 3.51 21.41 -0.41
CA THR A 86 3.36 22.69 0.30
C THR A 86 2.60 22.53 1.62
N VAL A 87 1.89 21.41 1.81
CA VAL A 87 1.16 21.13 3.05
C VAL A 87 2.15 20.88 4.17
N LYS A 88 2.13 21.76 5.18
CA LYS A 88 2.99 21.63 6.36
C LYS A 88 2.56 20.45 7.23
N CYS A 89 3.55 19.71 7.73
CA CYS A 89 3.31 18.63 8.68
C CYS A 89 2.59 19.10 9.95
N LYS A 90 1.55 18.35 10.33
CA LYS A 90 0.75 18.57 11.55
C LYS A 90 1.01 17.54 12.66
N MET A 91 1.72 16.46 12.37
CA MET A 91 2.08 15.45 13.36
C MET A 91 3.24 15.91 14.22
N ASN A 92 3.36 15.44 15.46
CA ASN A 92 4.60 15.60 16.22
C ASN A 92 5.50 14.37 15.98
N ILE A 93 6.57 14.58 15.22
CA ILE A 93 7.54 13.54 14.84
C ILE A 93 8.82 13.58 15.71
N GLY A 94 8.78 14.31 16.82
CA GLY A 94 9.89 14.45 17.76
C GLY A 94 10.77 15.68 17.51
N THR A 95 11.93 15.69 18.17
CA THR A 95 12.90 16.79 18.10
C THR A 95 14.24 16.26 17.62
N TYR A 96 14.84 16.92 16.62
CA TYR A 96 16.22 16.67 16.24
C TYR A 96 17.05 17.92 16.54
N ASN A 97 18.11 17.76 17.34
CA ASN A 97 19.05 18.83 17.70
C ASN A 97 18.36 20.13 18.19
N SER A 98 17.45 20.01 19.16
CA SER A 98 16.67 21.12 19.76
C SER A 98 15.79 21.95 18.81
N SER A 99 15.72 21.57 17.53
CA SER A 99 14.76 22.11 16.57
C SER A 99 13.53 21.20 16.54
N TYR A 100 12.35 21.76 16.76
CA TYR A 100 11.10 21.05 16.52
C TYR A 100 11.03 20.71 15.04
N PHE A 101 11.20 19.44 14.68
CA PHE A 101 10.85 18.99 13.35
C PHE A 101 9.33 18.89 13.36
N TYR A 102 8.69 19.99 12.95
CA TYR A 102 7.25 20.20 12.71
C TYR A 102 6.27 19.43 13.61
N GLY A 103 5.43 20.16 14.38
CA GLY A 103 4.24 19.57 14.99
C GLY A 103 3.54 20.42 16.04
N TYR A 104 2.61 21.27 15.60
CA TYR A 104 1.73 22.15 16.40
C TYR A 104 0.64 21.40 17.20
N TYR A 105 0.58 20.06 17.14
CA TYR A 105 -0.35 19.24 17.91
C TYR A 105 0.36 18.58 19.09
N LYS A 106 0.34 19.26 20.24
CA LYS A 106 0.88 18.73 21.50
C LYS A 106 -0.05 17.72 22.20
N ASN A 107 -1.34 17.65 21.83
CA ASN A 107 -2.39 17.15 22.76
C ASN A 107 -3.57 16.38 22.13
N LYS A 108 -3.43 15.70 20.99
CA LYS A 108 -4.43 14.67 20.60
C LYS A 108 -3.74 13.39 20.14
N THR A 109 -3.17 12.69 21.11
CA THR A 109 -2.77 11.28 21.00
C THR A 109 -3.89 10.39 20.46
N ASP A 110 -5.13 10.83 20.65
CA ASP A 110 -6.32 10.02 20.45
C ASP A 110 -6.66 9.80 18.97
N ASP A 111 -6.22 10.63 18.02
CA ASP A 111 -6.57 10.50 16.60
C ASP A 111 -5.42 9.99 15.70
N ILE A 112 -4.41 9.36 16.31
CA ILE A 112 -3.28 8.74 15.62
C ILE A 112 -3.51 7.23 15.50
N PHE A 113 -3.27 6.67 14.31
CA PHE A 113 -3.37 5.26 14.00
C PHE A 113 -1.97 4.69 13.76
N TYR A 114 -1.65 3.55 14.34
CA TYR A 114 -0.31 2.97 14.28
C TYR A 114 -0.33 1.62 13.54
N ALA A 115 0.82 1.26 12.98
CA ALA A 115 1.12 -0.12 12.64
C ALA A 115 1.75 -0.83 13.86
N SER A 116 1.39 -2.09 14.09
CA SER A 116 2.04 -2.95 15.09
C SER A 116 3.18 -3.77 14.50
N ASN A 117 3.12 -4.02 13.19
CA ASN A 117 4.13 -4.76 12.46
C ASN A 117 4.09 -4.35 10.98
N TYR A 118 5.21 -4.46 10.30
CA TYR A 118 5.32 -4.30 8.85
C TYR A 118 6.57 -5.03 8.38
N ASN A 119 6.51 -5.69 7.23
CA ASN A 119 7.70 -6.27 6.61
C ASN A 119 7.44 -6.58 5.13
N TYR A 120 8.51 -6.86 4.39
CA TYR A 120 8.39 -7.57 3.13
C TYR A 120 7.77 -8.95 3.37
N ILE A 121 6.94 -9.39 2.44
CA ILE A 121 6.42 -10.75 2.42
C ILE A 121 7.61 -11.70 2.25
N ASN A 122 7.61 -12.77 3.05
CA ASN A 122 8.74 -13.69 3.22
C ASN A 122 9.99 -13.07 3.92
N GLY A 123 9.87 -11.89 4.52
CA GLY A 123 10.82 -11.35 5.51
C GLY A 123 12.02 -10.58 4.96
N CYS A 124 12.22 -10.53 3.64
CA CYS A 124 13.28 -9.75 3.00
C CYS A 124 12.85 -9.12 1.68
N TYR A 125 13.53 -8.05 1.30
CA TYR A 125 13.41 -7.45 -0.03
C TYR A 125 13.75 -8.50 -1.09
N GLU A 126 13.00 -8.57 -2.19
CA GLU A 126 13.15 -9.56 -3.29
C GLU A 126 12.78 -11.01 -2.94
N CYS A 127 12.28 -11.28 -1.73
CA CYS A 127 11.95 -12.62 -1.27
C CYS A 127 10.47 -12.99 -1.43
N SER A 128 9.62 -12.04 -1.82
CA SER A 128 8.20 -12.33 -2.05
C SER A 128 8.00 -13.25 -3.26
N ASN A 129 6.90 -13.99 -3.27
CA ASN A 129 6.53 -14.86 -4.37
C ASN A 129 5.02 -15.00 -4.44
N GLU A 130 4.52 -15.60 -5.53
CA GLU A 130 3.10 -15.81 -5.78
C GLU A 130 2.38 -16.46 -4.58
N TYR A 131 2.94 -17.54 -4.04
CA TYR A 131 2.30 -18.34 -3.00
C TYR A 131 2.17 -17.59 -1.67
N ASP A 132 3.26 -16.99 -1.20
CA ASP A 132 3.26 -16.26 0.08
C ASP A 132 2.42 -14.98 0.00
N MET A 133 2.39 -14.31 -1.16
CA MET A 133 1.49 -13.19 -1.40
C MET A 133 0.02 -13.61 -1.32
N MET A 134 -0.36 -14.72 -1.95
CA MET A 134 -1.73 -15.26 -1.87
C MET A 134 -2.09 -15.60 -0.42
N ASN A 135 -1.21 -16.27 0.31
CA ASN A 135 -1.44 -16.63 1.71
C ASN A 135 -1.61 -15.41 2.61
N GLU A 136 -0.77 -14.39 2.44
CA GLU A 136 -0.87 -13.16 3.22
C GLU A 136 -2.20 -12.43 2.95
N ILE A 137 -2.61 -12.34 1.69
CA ILE A 137 -3.91 -11.73 1.34
C ILE A 137 -5.07 -12.53 1.91
N LEU A 138 -5.04 -13.86 1.80
CA LEU A 138 -6.08 -14.74 2.34
C LEU A 138 -6.26 -14.56 3.84
N MET A 139 -5.14 -14.51 4.57
CA MET A 139 -5.14 -14.60 6.03
C MET A 139 -5.34 -13.24 6.70
N ASN A 140 -4.76 -12.18 6.13
CA ASN A 140 -4.62 -10.88 6.80
C ASN A 140 -5.19 -9.71 5.99
N GLY A 141 -5.51 -9.91 4.71
CA GLY A 141 -6.08 -8.89 3.84
C GLY A 141 -5.04 -8.24 2.91
N PRO A 142 -5.40 -7.14 2.23
CA PRO A 142 -4.65 -6.63 1.09
C PRO A 142 -3.18 -6.32 1.43
N ILE A 143 -2.34 -6.37 0.41
CA ILE A 143 -0.89 -6.12 0.49
C ILE A 143 -0.52 -5.03 -0.50
N VAL A 144 0.63 -4.41 -0.31
CA VAL A 144 1.17 -3.43 -1.25
C VAL A 144 2.20 -4.16 -2.11
N ALA A 145 2.30 -3.79 -3.37
CA ALA A 145 3.38 -4.20 -4.23
C ALA A 145 3.81 -3.03 -5.10
N ALA A 146 4.91 -3.17 -5.81
CA ALA A 146 5.38 -2.20 -6.78
C ALA A 146 5.45 -2.85 -8.15
N ILE A 147 5.17 -2.08 -9.20
CA ILE A 147 5.29 -2.49 -10.59
C ILE A 147 6.14 -1.50 -11.37
N ASN A 148 6.75 -1.96 -12.46
CA ASN A 148 7.24 -1.09 -13.52
C ASN A 148 6.06 -0.69 -14.42
N ALA A 149 5.44 0.46 -14.15
CA ALA A 149 4.38 1.00 -14.98
C ALA A 149 5.00 1.59 -16.27
N THR A 150 5.03 0.78 -17.33
CA THR A 150 5.46 1.22 -18.66
C THR A 150 4.42 2.14 -19.31
N PRO A 151 4.77 2.97 -20.32
CA PRO A 151 3.80 3.77 -21.06
C PRO A 151 2.63 2.94 -21.64
N GLN A 152 2.88 1.68 -21.98
CA GLN A 152 1.84 0.76 -22.46
C GLN A 152 0.83 0.43 -21.36
N LEU A 153 1.31 0.15 -20.14
CA LEU A 153 0.49 -0.09 -18.96
C LEU A 153 -0.29 1.16 -18.53
N LEU A 154 0.33 2.35 -18.68
CA LEU A 154 -0.30 3.65 -18.42
C LEU A 154 -1.47 3.96 -19.38
N ASN A 155 -1.45 3.42 -20.60
CA ASN A 155 -2.48 3.67 -21.62
C ASN A 155 -3.75 2.81 -21.48
N LEU A 156 -3.84 1.97 -20.45
CA LEU A 156 -4.97 1.05 -20.22
C LEU A 156 -6.17 1.72 -19.52
N TYR A 157 -6.70 2.79 -20.11
CA TYR A 157 -7.80 3.56 -19.52
C TYR A 157 -9.17 2.87 -19.61
N ASN A 158 -9.41 2.07 -20.65
CA ASN A 158 -10.71 1.46 -20.94
C ASN A 158 -10.66 -0.07 -20.78
N LEU A 159 -10.52 -0.54 -19.55
CA LEU A 159 -10.62 -1.96 -19.22
C LEU A 159 -12.03 -2.31 -18.74
N ASN A 160 -12.49 -3.51 -19.10
CA ASN A 160 -13.66 -4.15 -18.51
C ASN A 160 -13.22 -5.27 -17.54
N ASP A 161 -14.20 -5.91 -16.91
CA ASP A 161 -13.98 -6.99 -15.93
C ASP A 161 -13.36 -8.26 -16.52
N LYS A 162 -13.38 -8.44 -17.84
CA LYS A 162 -12.77 -9.59 -18.53
C LYS A 162 -11.32 -9.34 -18.94
N ASN A 163 -10.89 -8.09 -19.05
CA ASN A 163 -9.53 -7.79 -19.49
C ASN A 163 -8.50 -8.18 -18.41
N ILE A 164 -7.49 -8.95 -18.81
CA ILE A 164 -6.26 -9.16 -18.06
C ILE A 164 -5.15 -8.46 -18.81
N VAL A 165 -4.33 -7.73 -18.06
CA VAL A 165 -3.11 -7.13 -18.59
C VAL A 165 -2.04 -8.20 -18.65
N TYR A 166 -1.51 -8.38 -19.85
CA TYR A 166 -0.34 -9.20 -20.16
C TYR A 166 0.75 -8.26 -20.66
N ASP A 167 2.00 -8.56 -20.33
CA ASP A 167 3.15 -7.99 -21.02
C ASP A 167 4.05 -9.14 -21.47
N THR A 168 4.57 -9.04 -22.69
CA THR A 168 5.56 -9.98 -23.22
C THR A 168 6.95 -9.74 -22.66
N VAL A 169 7.16 -8.61 -21.98
CA VAL A 169 8.44 -8.22 -21.43
C VAL A 169 8.49 -8.53 -19.94
N THR A 170 8.96 -9.74 -19.61
CA THR A 170 9.01 -10.21 -18.22
C THR A 170 10.28 -9.79 -17.47
N ASN A 171 11.34 -9.39 -18.19
CA ASN A 171 12.69 -9.23 -17.63
C ASN A 171 13.35 -7.87 -17.93
N GLU A 172 12.58 -6.83 -18.29
CA GLU A 172 13.16 -5.50 -18.46
C GLU A 172 13.76 -5.02 -17.11
N ASN A 173 15.09 -4.91 -17.08
CA ASN A 173 15.88 -4.38 -15.97
C ASN A 173 15.83 -5.20 -14.68
N GLN A 174 15.81 -6.54 -14.79
CA GLN A 174 16.14 -7.44 -13.68
C GLN A 174 17.66 -7.57 -13.55
N VAL A 175 18.21 -7.24 -12.38
CA VAL A 175 19.61 -7.42 -12.03
C VAL A 175 19.69 -8.33 -10.81
N CYS A 176 20.07 -9.60 -11.02
CA CYS A 176 20.35 -10.49 -9.91
C CYS A 176 21.78 -10.24 -9.41
N ASP A 177 21.91 -9.37 -8.41
CA ASP A 177 23.20 -9.09 -7.76
C ASP A 177 23.71 -10.28 -6.90
N VAL A 178 22.89 -11.33 -6.74
CA VAL A 178 23.20 -12.50 -5.92
C VAL A 178 23.03 -13.79 -6.75
N PRO A 179 24.04 -14.69 -6.80
CA PRO A 179 24.02 -15.90 -7.61
C PRO A 179 23.14 -17.05 -7.06
N ASN A 180 22.20 -16.77 -6.15
CA ASN A 180 21.45 -17.81 -5.44
C ASN A 180 20.09 -18.11 -6.07
N GLU A 181 19.75 -19.40 -6.14
CA GLU A 181 18.42 -19.88 -6.46
C GLU A 181 17.43 -19.45 -5.35
N GLY A 182 16.33 -18.78 -5.73
CA GLY A 182 15.25 -18.39 -4.80
C GLY A 182 15.08 -16.89 -4.54
N PHE A 183 15.96 -16.03 -5.05
CA PHE A 183 15.75 -14.58 -5.05
C PHE A 183 15.20 -14.10 -6.40
N ASN A 184 14.32 -13.11 -6.36
CA ASN A 184 13.85 -12.46 -7.59
C ASN A 184 14.92 -11.56 -8.23
N GLY A 185 15.98 -11.20 -7.51
CA GLY A 185 16.94 -10.18 -7.92
C GLY A 185 16.32 -8.79 -7.92
N TRP A 186 17.16 -7.76 -8.06
CA TRP A 186 16.68 -6.39 -8.15
C TRP A 186 15.82 -6.27 -9.40
N GLN A 187 14.64 -5.71 -9.24
CA GLN A 187 13.74 -5.44 -10.35
C GLN A 187 13.29 -4.00 -10.30
N GLN A 188 13.42 -3.33 -11.44
CA GLN A 188 12.97 -1.96 -11.57
C GLN A 188 11.46 -1.89 -11.35
N THR A 189 11.03 -0.98 -10.48
CA THR A 189 9.63 -0.63 -10.26
C THR A 189 9.52 0.87 -10.06
N ASN A 190 8.44 1.49 -10.52
CA ASN A 190 8.23 2.94 -10.46
C ASN A 190 6.85 3.34 -9.91
N HIS A 191 5.96 2.38 -9.64
CA HIS A 191 4.60 2.65 -9.21
C HIS A 191 4.13 1.66 -8.14
N ALA A 192 3.66 2.15 -6.99
CA ALA A 192 3.16 1.33 -5.90
C ALA A 192 1.64 1.16 -5.95
N ILE A 193 1.18 -0.09 -5.86
CA ILE A 193 -0.22 -0.48 -5.99
C ILE A 193 -0.68 -1.33 -4.80
N ALA A 194 -1.99 -1.43 -4.60
CA ALA A 194 -2.56 -2.35 -3.61
C ALA A 194 -3.12 -3.60 -4.31
N ILE A 195 -2.71 -4.78 -3.87
CA ILE A 195 -3.27 -6.06 -4.32
C ILE A 195 -4.35 -6.47 -3.32
N VAL A 196 -5.58 -6.61 -3.82
CA VAL A 196 -6.77 -6.86 -2.99
C VAL A 196 -7.36 -8.26 -3.15
N GLY A 197 -6.81 -9.06 -4.07
CA GLY A 197 -7.25 -10.41 -4.32
C GLY A 197 -6.55 -11.02 -5.53
N TRP A 198 -6.97 -12.23 -5.89
CA TRP A 198 -6.51 -12.96 -7.05
C TRP A 198 -7.65 -13.81 -7.61
N GLY A 199 -7.46 -14.31 -8.82
CA GLY A 199 -8.40 -15.23 -9.42
C GLY A 199 -7.80 -15.94 -10.62
N GLU A 200 -8.67 -16.67 -11.31
CA GLU A 200 -8.36 -17.39 -12.53
C GLU A 200 -9.53 -17.23 -13.49
N GLN A 201 -9.27 -17.18 -14.78
CA GLN A 201 -10.30 -17.19 -15.82
C GLN A 201 -9.75 -17.84 -17.08
N THR A 202 -10.64 -18.41 -17.87
CA THR A 202 -10.31 -18.92 -19.19
C THR A 202 -10.30 -17.78 -20.21
N ASP A 203 -9.24 -17.67 -21.00
CA ASP A 203 -9.15 -16.71 -22.11
C ASP A 203 -9.92 -17.18 -23.35
N GLU A 204 -9.93 -16.36 -24.41
CA GLU A 204 -10.62 -16.66 -25.68
C GLU A 204 -10.08 -17.91 -26.39
N ASN A 205 -8.86 -18.36 -26.03
CA ASN A 205 -8.20 -19.54 -26.59
C ASN A 205 -8.35 -20.79 -25.71
N ASN A 206 -9.28 -20.78 -24.74
CA ASN A 206 -9.47 -21.85 -23.75
C ASN A 206 -8.27 -22.09 -22.82
N LYS A 207 -7.37 -21.11 -22.66
CA LYS A 207 -6.24 -21.20 -21.72
C LYS A 207 -6.63 -20.61 -20.37
N LEU A 208 -6.37 -21.36 -19.30
CA LEU A 208 -6.52 -20.86 -17.94
C LEU A 208 -5.45 -19.81 -17.64
N VAL A 209 -5.88 -18.61 -17.25
CA VAL A 209 -5.00 -17.50 -16.87
C VAL A 209 -5.25 -17.09 -15.42
N LYS A 210 -4.16 -17.07 -14.66
CA LYS A 210 -4.08 -16.60 -13.29
C LYS A 210 -3.87 -15.08 -13.26
N TYR A 211 -4.57 -14.38 -12.38
CA TYR A 211 -4.41 -12.93 -12.22
C TYR A 211 -4.46 -12.46 -10.77
N TRP A 212 -3.81 -11.33 -10.51
CA TRP A 212 -3.97 -10.45 -9.36
C TRP A 212 -5.09 -9.44 -9.62
N ILE A 213 -5.82 -9.06 -8.58
CA ILE A 213 -6.76 -7.94 -8.60
C ILE A 213 -6.06 -6.75 -7.95
N ILE A 214 -5.73 -5.76 -8.77
CA ILE A 214 -5.01 -4.56 -8.34
C ILE A 214 -5.99 -3.41 -8.18
N ARG A 215 -5.92 -2.71 -7.04
CA ARG A 215 -6.49 -1.38 -6.85
C ARG A 215 -5.43 -0.34 -7.15
N ASN A 216 -5.70 0.52 -8.13
CA ASN A 216 -4.80 1.60 -8.52
C ASN A 216 -5.08 2.88 -7.70
N THR A 217 -4.35 3.95 -8.00
CA THR A 217 -4.41 5.27 -7.34
C THR A 217 -4.71 6.40 -8.33
N TRP A 218 -5.35 6.09 -9.45
CA TRP A 218 -5.68 7.04 -10.54
C TRP A 218 -7.19 7.25 -10.69
N GLY A 219 -7.93 7.13 -9.59
CA GLY A 219 -9.37 7.37 -9.56
C GLY A 219 -10.23 6.25 -10.15
N ASN A 220 -11.54 6.40 -10.01
CA ASN A 220 -12.54 5.40 -10.42
C ASN A 220 -12.80 5.35 -11.94
N LYS A 221 -12.40 6.39 -12.69
CA LYS A 221 -12.56 6.43 -14.15
C LYS A 221 -11.47 5.69 -14.91
N TRP A 222 -10.37 5.37 -14.24
CA TRP A 222 -9.26 4.63 -14.83
C TRP A 222 -9.50 3.12 -14.76
N GLY A 223 -9.14 2.40 -15.81
CA GLY A 223 -9.27 0.94 -15.88
C GLY A 223 -10.71 0.48 -15.66
N TYR A 224 -10.90 -0.61 -14.91
CA TYR A 224 -12.21 -1.08 -14.51
C TYR A 224 -12.57 -0.57 -13.12
N LYS A 225 -13.24 0.60 -13.05
CA LYS A 225 -13.66 1.24 -11.78
C LYS A 225 -12.48 1.56 -10.84
N GLY A 226 -11.29 1.83 -11.39
CA GLY A 226 -10.04 2.04 -10.66
C GLY A 226 -9.25 0.76 -10.33
N TYR A 227 -9.66 -0.37 -10.91
CA TYR A 227 -9.00 -1.67 -10.75
C TYR A 227 -8.51 -2.21 -12.09
N LEU A 228 -7.58 -3.16 -12.02
CA LEU A 228 -7.21 -4.01 -13.16
C LEU A 228 -6.97 -5.46 -12.71
N LYS A 229 -7.09 -6.39 -13.66
CA LYS A 229 -6.57 -7.74 -13.51
C LYS A 229 -5.18 -7.80 -14.14
N PHE A 230 -4.20 -8.32 -13.42
CA PHE A 230 -2.80 -8.33 -13.84
C PHE A 230 -2.26 -9.76 -13.77
N GLN A 231 -1.53 -10.22 -14.78
CA GLN A 231 -1.10 -11.62 -14.82
C GLN A 231 -0.29 -12.01 -13.58
N ARG A 232 -0.62 -13.17 -13.00
CA ARG A 232 -0.04 -13.71 -11.76
C ARG A 232 0.83 -14.93 -12.04
N GLY A 233 1.91 -15.09 -11.27
CA GLY A 233 2.78 -16.25 -11.23
C GLY A 233 3.94 -16.23 -12.22
N ILE A 234 4.21 -15.06 -12.82
CA ILE A 234 5.32 -14.84 -13.75
C ILE A 234 6.14 -13.61 -13.36
N ASN A 235 5.89 -13.03 -12.17
CA ASN A 235 6.51 -11.80 -11.70
C ASN A 235 6.46 -10.64 -12.72
N LEU A 236 5.30 -10.48 -13.37
CA LEU A 236 5.10 -9.47 -14.41
C LEU A 236 5.44 -8.06 -13.88
N ALA A 237 6.30 -7.33 -14.57
CA ALA A 237 6.73 -5.98 -14.18
C ALA A 237 7.22 -5.85 -12.71
N GLY A 238 7.70 -6.94 -12.12
CA GLY A 238 8.19 -7.00 -10.74
C GLY A 238 7.17 -6.97 -9.62
N ILE A 239 5.90 -7.20 -9.95
CA ILE A 239 4.79 -7.22 -8.99
C ILE A 239 4.98 -8.21 -7.83
N GLU A 240 5.71 -9.32 -8.05
CA GLU A 240 5.94 -10.38 -7.08
C GLU A 240 7.28 -10.23 -6.35
N SER A 241 8.03 -9.15 -6.57
CA SER A 241 9.39 -8.96 -6.03
C SER A 241 9.47 -8.23 -4.69
N GLN A 242 8.58 -7.27 -4.44
CA GLN A 242 8.75 -6.30 -3.34
C GLN A 242 7.49 -6.13 -2.49
N ALA A 243 6.68 -7.17 -2.34
CA ALA A 243 5.40 -7.04 -1.68
C ALA A 243 5.57 -6.78 -0.17
N VAL A 244 4.80 -5.85 0.40
CA VAL A 244 4.86 -5.46 1.81
C VAL A 244 3.48 -5.59 2.46
N PHE A 245 3.48 -6.08 3.70
CA PHE A 245 2.31 -6.05 4.57
C PHE A 245 2.49 -5.00 5.68
N ILE A 246 1.37 -4.47 6.19
CA ILE A 246 1.35 -3.48 7.29
C ILE A 246 0.19 -3.83 8.22
N ASP A 247 0.49 -4.26 9.44
CA ASP A 247 -0.53 -4.71 10.39
C ASP A 247 -0.99 -3.59 11.33
N PRO A 248 -2.30 -3.46 11.57
CA PRO A 248 -2.88 -2.48 12.47
C PRO A 248 -2.54 -2.72 13.95
N ASP A 249 -2.18 -1.65 14.64
CA ASP A 249 -2.02 -1.65 16.09
C ASP A 249 -3.34 -1.35 16.81
N PHE A 250 -3.82 -2.33 17.58
CA PHE A 250 -5.01 -2.19 18.42
C PHE A 250 -4.68 -1.85 19.89
N SER A 251 -3.40 -1.77 20.25
CA SER A 251 -2.93 -1.62 21.64
C SER A 251 -2.67 -0.17 22.06
N ARG A 252 -2.59 0.76 21.10
CA ARG A 252 -2.36 2.21 21.30
C ARG A 252 -3.06 3.05 20.23
N GLY A 253 -3.03 4.37 20.41
CA GLY A 253 -3.68 5.34 19.53
C GLY A 253 -5.21 5.22 19.51
N ARG A 254 -5.84 5.78 18.47
CA ARG A 254 -7.30 5.78 18.30
C ARG A 254 -7.95 4.39 18.37
N PRO A 255 -7.38 3.34 17.73
CA PRO A 255 -8.01 2.03 17.71
C PRO A 255 -8.24 1.43 19.11
N LYS A 256 -7.33 1.66 20.06
CA LYS A 256 -7.47 1.22 21.45
C LYS A 256 -8.73 1.79 22.12
N GLU A 257 -8.98 3.07 21.92
CA GLU A 257 -10.15 3.75 22.49
C GLU A 257 -11.46 3.33 21.82
N LEU A 258 -11.45 3.18 20.49
CA LEU A 258 -12.61 2.72 19.74
C LEU A 258 -13.04 1.33 20.21
N LEU A 259 -12.07 0.45 20.50
CA LEU A 259 -12.32 -0.86 21.08
C LEU A 259 -12.91 -0.77 22.50
N ALA A 260 -12.32 0.05 23.37
CA ALA A 260 -12.80 0.22 24.74
C ALA A 260 -14.25 0.74 24.79
N LYS A 261 -14.59 1.74 23.95
CA LYS A 261 -15.95 2.29 23.86
C LYS A 261 -17.00 1.31 23.34
N GLN A 262 -16.60 0.30 22.57
CA GLN A 262 -17.52 -0.74 22.08
C GLN A 262 -17.68 -1.92 23.07
N GLN A 263 -16.88 -1.96 24.14
CA GLN A 263 -16.94 -2.97 25.20
C GLN A 263 -17.70 -2.49 26.45
N ALA A 264 -17.77 -1.17 26.66
CA ALA A 264 -18.66 -0.53 27.63
C ALA A 264 -20.11 -0.50 27.11
#